data_AF-A0A520BKQ8-F1
#
_entry.id   AF-A0A520BKQ8-F1
#
_cell.length_a   1.000
_cell.length_b   1.000
_cell.length_c   1.000
_cell.angle_alpha   90.00
_cell.angle_beta   90.00
_cell.angle_gamma   90.00
#
_symmetry.space_group_name_H-M   'P 1'
#
loop_
_entity.id
_entity.type
_entity.pdbx_description
1 polymer ?
#
loop_
_entity_poly.entity_id
_entity_poly.type
_entity_poly.pdbx_seq_one_letter_code
_entity_poly.pdbx_strand_id
1 'polypeptide(L)'
;MSDWFSPAQLLGYVAFVLGVGCFLQTDDRRFKWFMTCECLAYVLHFWLLGNPTAVASSLISMTRSLLSLRTRSKWVAVVVVAANIGFGFAIADKPSDWLPLTASCLGTIALFTLEGVRMRLLMLCGTGLWVANNLIVGSIGGTALEIVIAAINLTTIVRLARQPSPAAPLP
;
A
#
# COMPACT_ATOMS: atom_id res chain seq x y z
N MET A 1 -31.48 -5.07 -0.34
CA MET A 1 -30.97 -3.69 -0.53
C MET A 1 -29.71 -3.60 0.28
N SER A 2 -28.58 -3.18 -0.31
CA SER A 2 -27.33 -3.03 0.44
C SER A 2 -27.52 -1.90 1.45
N ASP A 3 -27.60 -2.23 2.73
CA ASP A 3 -27.72 -1.21 3.77
C ASP A 3 -26.42 -0.41 3.81
N TRP A 4 -26.45 0.79 3.23
CA TRP A 4 -25.33 1.73 3.14
C TRP A 4 -24.72 2.06 4.52
N PHE A 5 -25.50 1.88 5.59
CA PHE A 5 -25.07 2.08 6.98
C PHE A 5 -24.84 0.78 7.74
N SER A 6 -24.74 -0.36 7.05
CA SER A 6 -24.38 -1.62 7.69
C SER A 6 -22.99 -1.53 8.37
N PRO A 7 -22.75 -2.27 9.46
CA PRO A 7 -21.45 -2.29 10.13
C PRO A 7 -20.29 -2.61 9.18
N ALA A 8 -20.54 -3.47 8.18
CA ALA A 8 -19.60 -3.75 7.12
C ALA A 8 -19.25 -2.48 6.34
N GLN A 9 -20.22 -1.74 5.79
CA GLN A 9 -19.96 -0.54 5.00
C GLN A 9 -19.26 0.56 5.82
N LEU A 10 -19.63 0.73 7.09
CA LEU A 10 -18.94 1.65 8.00
C LEU A 10 -17.45 1.32 8.13
N LEU A 11 -17.09 0.04 8.29
CA LEU A 11 -15.70 -0.40 8.31
C LEU A 11 -14.99 -0.18 6.97
N GLY A 12 -15.70 -0.32 5.85
CA GLY A 12 -15.17 0.00 4.53
C GLY A 12 -14.83 1.49 4.39
N TYR A 13 -15.70 2.38 4.87
CA TYR A 13 -15.43 3.82 4.91
C TYR A 13 -14.27 4.18 5.85
N VAL A 14 -14.19 3.52 7.00
CA VAL A 14 -13.04 3.68 7.92
C VAL A 14 -11.74 3.24 7.24
N ALA A 15 -11.73 2.10 6.55
CA ALA A 15 -10.57 1.63 5.82
C ALA A 15 -10.15 2.64 4.74
N PHE A 16 -11.10 3.20 3.99
CA PHE A 16 -10.82 4.24 3.00
C PHE A 16 -10.18 5.50 3.63
N VAL A 17 -10.74 6.00 4.74
CA VAL A 17 -10.17 7.17 5.44
C VAL A 17 -8.77 6.87 6.00
N LEU A 18 -8.55 5.66 6.53
CA LEU A 18 -7.25 5.23 7.00
C LEU A 18 -6.23 5.13 5.86
N GLY A 19 -6.63 4.64 4.68
CA GLY A 19 -5.77 4.57 3.49
C GLY A 19 -5.40 5.97 2.97
N VAL A 20 -6.35 6.89 2.88
CA VAL A 20 -6.06 8.29 2.56
C VAL A 20 -5.13 8.92 3.60
N GLY A 21 -5.46 8.72 4.88
CA GLY A 21 -4.67 9.19 6.02
C GLY A 21 -3.25 8.62 6.05
N CYS A 22 -3.08 7.39 5.56
CA CYS A 22 -1.81 6.70 5.42
C CYS A 22 -0.88 7.53 4.52
N PHE A 23 -1.25 7.75 3.25
CA PHE A 23 -0.42 8.48 2.28
C PHE A 23 -0.21 9.97 2.61
N LEU A 24 -1.02 10.55 3.49
CA LEU A 24 -0.82 11.89 4.03
C LEU A 24 0.28 11.98 5.10
N GLN A 25 0.69 10.87 5.71
CA GLN A 25 1.71 10.89 6.76
C GLN A 25 3.11 11.17 6.20
N THR A 26 3.80 12.16 6.75
CA THR A 26 5.23 12.41 6.49
C THR A 26 6.15 11.53 7.33
N ASP A 27 5.68 11.02 8.47
CA ASP A 27 6.41 10.09 9.33
C ASP A 27 6.18 8.64 8.85
N ASP A 28 7.27 7.93 8.53
CA ASP A 28 7.21 6.55 7.99
C ASP A 28 6.63 5.55 8.98
N ARG A 29 6.86 5.73 10.28
CA ARG A 29 6.31 4.85 11.31
C ARG A 29 4.81 5.07 11.43
N ARG A 30 4.36 6.33 11.41
CA ARG A 30 2.93 6.65 11.37
C ARG A 30 2.29 6.09 10.10
N PHE A 31 2.91 6.28 8.94
CA PHE A 31 2.44 5.70 7.68
C PHE A 31 2.16 4.20 7.81
N LYS A 32 3.15 3.43 8.27
CA LYS A 32 3.00 1.98 8.42
C LYS A 32 1.96 1.58 9.46
N TRP A 33 1.76 2.38 10.51
CA TRP A 33 0.67 2.19 11.46
C TRP A 33 -0.70 2.39 10.80
N PHE A 34 -0.89 3.50 10.09
CA PHE A 34 -2.13 3.77 9.35
C PHE A 34 -2.42 2.64 8.36
N MET A 35 -1.41 2.18 7.61
CA MET A 35 -1.54 1.06 6.67
C MET A 35 -1.94 -0.25 7.37
N THR A 36 -1.38 -0.53 8.55
CA THR A 36 -1.73 -1.72 9.33
C THR A 36 -3.17 -1.64 9.85
N CYS A 37 -3.59 -0.47 10.36
CA CYS A 37 -4.95 -0.24 10.83
C CYS A 37 -5.97 -0.31 9.68
N GLU A 38 -5.64 0.24 8.51
CA GLU A 38 -6.44 0.12 7.29
C GLU A 38 -6.66 -1.35 6.93
N CYS A 39 -5.59 -2.15 6.88
CA CYS A 39 -5.70 -3.56 6.56
C CYS A 39 -6.57 -4.30 7.58
N LEU A 40 -6.43 -3.99 8.88
CA LEU A 40 -7.29 -4.56 9.92
C LEU A 40 -8.77 -4.19 9.71
N ALA A 41 -9.07 -2.95 9.37
CA ALA A 41 -10.43 -2.51 9.05
C ALA A 41 -10.99 -3.28 7.84
N TYR A 42 -10.18 -3.50 6.79
CA TYR A 42 -10.59 -4.32 5.65
C TYR A 42 -10.83 -5.80 6.01
N VAL A 43 -10.00 -6.39 6.87
CA VAL A 43 -10.22 -7.75 7.37
C VAL A 43 -11.59 -7.87 8.02
N LEU A 44 -11.95 -6.94 8.90
CA LEU A 44 -13.26 -6.94 9.57
C LEU A 44 -14.40 -6.66 8.58
N HIS A 45 -14.23 -5.71 7.66
CA HIS A 45 -15.20 -5.39 6.61
C HIS A 45 -15.54 -6.63 5.77
N PHE A 46 -14.53 -7.30 5.22
CA PHE A 46 -14.74 -8.46 4.34
C PHE A 46 -15.20 -9.70 5.09
N TRP A 47 -14.83 -9.83 6.37
CA TRP A 47 -15.34 -10.90 7.22
C TRP A 47 -16.85 -10.76 7.44
N LEU A 48 -17.34 -9.55 7.73
CA LEU A 48 -18.77 -9.28 7.85
C LEU A 48 -19.53 -9.44 6.53
N LEU A 49 -18.88 -9.21 5.40
CA LEU A 49 -19.45 -9.48 4.07
C LEU A 49 -19.38 -10.97 3.67
N GLY A 50 -18.76 -11.83 4.48
CA GLY A 50 -18.64 -13.26 4.19
C GLY A 50 -17.70 -13.59 3.04
N ASN A 51 -16.71 -12.73 2.74
CA ASN A 51 -15.73 -12.95 1.66
C ASN A 51 -14.38 -13.45 2.23
N PRO A 52 -14.17 -14.77 2.36
CA PRO A 52 -12.96 -15.33 2.97
C PRO A 52 -11.68 -15.03 2.15
N THR A 53 -11.79 -14.93 0.83
CA THR A 53 -10.64 -14.61 -0.05
C THR A 53 -10.13 -13.21 0.21
N ALA A 54 -11.03 -12.23 0.32
CA ALA A 54 -10.66 -10.84 0.62
C ALA A 54 -10.13 -10.69 2.05
N VAL A 55 -10.66 -11.46 3.01
CA VAL A 55 -10.12 -11.55 4.38
C VAL A 55 -8.69 -12.07 4.38
N ALA A 56 -8.41 -13.18 3.69
CA ALA A 56 -7.07 -13.76 3.62
C ALA A 56 -6.06 -12.80 2.97
N SER A 57 -6.44 -12.16 1.86
CA SER A 57 -5.61 -11.15 1.19
C SER A 57 -5.31 -9.95 2.09
N SER A 58 -6.32 -9.45 2.80
CA SER A 58 -6.18 -8.32 3.73
C SER A 58 -5.31 -8.69 4.94
N LEU A 59 -5.40 -9.93 5.45
CA LEU A 59 -4.54 -10.43 6.53
C LEU A 59 -3.07 -10.54 6.09
N ILE A 60 -2.79 -11.00 4.87
CA ILE A 60 -1.43 -11.04 4.33
C ILE A 60 -0.87 -9.62 4.25
N SER A 61 -1.65 -8.68 3.72
CA SER A 61 -1.27 -7.26 3.63
C SER A 61 -1.04 -6.61 5.00
N MET A 62 -1.91 -6.91 5.98
CA MET A 62 -1.75 -6.50 7.37
C MET A 62 -0.47 -7.04 7.96
N THR A 63 -0.22 -8.34 7.81
CA THR A 63 0.97 -9.03 8.34
C THR A 63 2.24 -8.44 7.77
N ARG A 64 2.28 -8.20 6.45
CA ARG A 64 3.41 -7.54 5.78
C ARG A 64 3.66 -6.14 6.34
N SER A 65 2.59 -5.35 6.50
CA SER A 65 2.68 -3.98 7.02
C SER A 65 3.16 -3.96 8.47
N LEU A 66 2.62 -4.83 9.32
CA LEU A 66 3.04 -5.01 10.70
C LEU A 66 4.49 -5.51 10.81
N LEU A 67 4.88 -6.43 9.93
CA LEU A 67 6.26 -6.92 9.88
C LEU A 67 7.20 -5.79 9.47
N SER A 68 6.80 -4.89 8.58
CA SER A 68 7.59 -3.70 8.21
C SER A 68 7.73 -2.67 9.35
N LEU A 69 6.82 -2.69 10.35
CA LEU A 69 6.96 -1.91 11.60
C LEU A 69 7.95 -2.57 12.57
N ARG A 70 7.95 -3.90 12.65
CA ARG A 70 8.76 -4.66 13.61
C ARG A 70 10.18 -4.91 13.12
N THR A 71 10.37 -5.03 11.81
CA THR A 71 11.66 -5.35 11.19
C THR A 71 11.88 -4.50 9.93
N ARG A 72 13.08 -3.94 9.82
CA ARG A 72 13.64 -3.38 8.58
C ARG A 72 14.65 -4.32 7.92
N SER A 73 14.50 -5.64 8.17
CA SER A 73 15.44 -6.62 7.64
C SER A 73 15.31 -6.75 6.13
N LYS A 74 16.41 -6.48 5.41
CA LYS A 74 16.50 -6.67 3.95
C LYS A 74 16.23 -8.12 3.55
N TRP A 75 16.58 -9.09 4.41
CA TRP A 75 16.29 -10.50 4.18
C TRP A 75 14.79 -10.79 4.09
N VAL A 76 13.99 -10.20 4.97
CA VAL A 76 12.52 -10.34 4.92
C VAL A 76 11.97 -9.74 3.63
N ALA A 77 12.48 -8.59 3.21
CA ALA A 77 12.10 -7.98 1.93
C ALA A 77 12.42 -8.90 0.75
N VAL A 78 13.62 -9.49 0.72
CA VAL A 78 14.04 -10.44 -0.33
C VAL A 78 13.14 -11.66 -0.35
N VAL A 79 12.81 -12.24 0.80
CA VAL A 79 11.91 -13.40 0.88
C VAL A 79 10.52 -13.06 0.33
N VAL A 80 9.95 -11.92 0.72
CA VAL A 80 8.62 -11.50 0.24
C VAL A 80 8.64 -11.18 -1.26
N VAL A 81 9.71 -10.54 -1.76
CA VAL A 81 9.87 -10.27 -3.20
C VAL A 81 10.05 -11.56 -3.99
N ALA A 82 10.88 -12.50 -3.51
CA ALA A 82 11.06 -13.80 -4.13
C ALA A 82 9.75 -14.60 -4.16
N ALA A 83 8.96 -14.53 -3.09
CA ALA A 83 7.63 -15.13 -3.06
C ALA A 83 6.70 -14.49 -4.10
N ASN A 84 6.64 -13.14 -4.20
CA ASN A 84 5.85 -12.46 -5.23
C ASN A 84 6.29 -12.88 -6.63
N ILE A 85 7.59 -12.90 -6.92
CA ILE A 85 8.12 -13.32 -8.22
C ILE A 85 7.75 -14.79 -8.51
N GLY A 86 7.90 -15.67 -7.53
CA GLY A 86 7.52 -17.09 -7.65
C GLY A 86 6.03 -17.27 -7.93
N PHE A 87 5.18 -16.50 -7.25
CA PHE A 87 3.76 -16.42 -7.57
C PHE A 87 3.55 -15.92 -9.00
N GLY A 88 4.22 -14.85 -9.41
CA GLY A 88 4.17 -14.35 -10.79
C GLY A 88 4.40 -15.43 -11.83
N PHE A 89 5.43 -16.25 -11.68
CA PHE A 89 5.70 -17.35 -12.61
C PHE A 89 4.62 -18.44 -12.62
N ALA A 90 3.86 -18.60 -11.54
CA ALA A 90 2.82 -19.62 -11.43
C ALA A 90 1.44 -19.18 -11.97
N ILE A 91 1.14 -17.87 -11.98
CA ILE A 91 -0.19 -17.33 -12.29
C ILE A 91 -0.21 -16.20 -13.33
N ALA A 92 0.94 -15.66 -13.76
CA ALA A 92 0.96 -14.63 -14.78
C ALA A 92 0.78 -15.25 -16.17
N ASP A 93 -0.44 -15.18 -16.69
CA ASP A 93 -0.79 -15.65 -18.04
C ASP A 93 -0.56 -14.56 -19.09
N LYS A 94 -0.71 -13.28 -18.71
CA LYS A 94 -0.58 -12.14 -19.62
C LYS A 94 0.58 -11.23 -19.24
N PRO A 95 1.20 -10.54 -20.22
CA PRO A 95 2.20 -9.51 -19.93
C PRO A 95 1.71 -8.41 -18.97
N SER A 96 0.41 -8.11 -18.97
CA SER A 96 -0.22 -7.13 -18.08
C SER A 96 -0.21 -7.54 -16.60
N ASP A 97 -0.09 -8.84 -16.31
CA ASP A 97 -0.15 -9.38 -14.94
C ASP A 97 1.17 -9.12 -14.20
N TRP A 98 2.24 -8.84 -14.94
CA TRP A 98 3.53 -8.42 -14.38
C TRP A 98 3.50 -7.00 -13.81
N LEU A 99 2.59 -6.13 -14.27
CA LEU A 99 2.45 -4.76 -13.74
C LEU A 99 2.09 -4.73 -12.25
N PRO A 100 0.97 -5.35 -11.79
CA PRO A 100 0.62 -5.37 -10.37
C PRO A 100 1.63 -6.17 -9.55
N LEU A 101 2.26 -7.19 -10.13
CA LEU A 101 3.30 -7.96 -9.46
C LEU A 101 4.55 -7.11 -9.17
N THR A 102 5.04 -6.40 -10.18
CA THR A 102 6.18 -5.48 -10.03
C THR A 102 5.85 -4.35 -9.07
N ALA A 103 4.63 -3.81 -9.11
CA ALA A 103 4.15 -2.81 -8.14
C ALA A 103 4.20 -3.34 -6.69
N SER A 104 3.76 -4.59 -6.47
CA SER A 104 3.81 -5.25 -5.15
C SER A 104 5.25 -5.43 -4.64
N CYS A 105 6.18 -5.82 -5.53
CA CYS A 105 7.59 -5.92 -5.22
C CYS A 105 8.19 -4.56 -4.83
N LEU A 106 7.92 -3.50 -5.61
CA LEU A 106 8.39 -2.14 -5.30
C LEU A 106 7.85 -1.64 -3.96
N GLY A 107 6.56 -1.86 -3.67
CA GLY A 107 5.96 -1.50 -2.38
C GLY A 107 6.62 -2.22 -1.20
N THR A 108 6.94 -3.50 -1.37
CA THR A 108 7.64 -4.29 -0.35
C THR A 108 9.06 -3.75 -0.12
N ILE A 109 9.82 -3.49 -1.19
CA ILE A 109 11.16 -2.92 -1.09
C ILE A 109 11.09 -1.54 -0.41
N ALA A 110 10.11 -0.71 -0.79
CA ALA A 110 9.92 0.61 -0.21
C ALA A 110 9.70 0.53 1.31
N LEU A 111 8.78 -0.32 1.75
CA LEU A 111 8.42 -0.47 3.16
C LEU A 111 9.56 -1.00 4.03
N PHE A 112 10.35 -1.94 3.52
CA PHE A 112 11.36 -2.63 4.33
C PHE A 112 12.75 -2.01 4.25
N THR A 113 13.08 -1.32 3.16
CA THR A 113 14.46 -0.90 2.88
C THR A 113 14.67 0.61 2.72
N LEU A 114 13.60 1.39 2.52
CA LEU A 114 13.67 2.83 2.28
C LEU A 114 12.96 3.63 3.38
N GLU A 115 13.28 4.93 3.44
CA GLU A 115 12.72 5.88 4.39
C GLU A 115 12.46 7.24 3.72
N GLY A 116 11.52 8.00 4.27
CA GLY A 116 11.13 9.34 3.87
C GLY A 116 10.82 9.45 2.37
N VAL A 117 11.44 10.43 1.72
CA VAL A 117 11.20 10.73 0.30
C VAL A 117 11.50 9.54 -0.62
N ARG A 118 12.56 8.77 -0.33
CA ARG A 118 12.93 7.62 -1.19
C ARG A 118 11.88 6.53 -1.17
N MET A 119 11.32 6.25 0.00
CA MET A 119 10.20 5.32 0.15
C MET A 119 8.99 5.79 -0.67
N ARG A 120 8.62 7.07 -0.53
CA ARG A 120 7.47 7.67 -1.22
C ARG A 120 7.61 7.66 -2.73
N LEU A 121 8.80 7.95 -3.26
CA LEU A 121 9.10 7.89 -4.69
C LEU A 121 8.94 6.47 -5.24
N LEU A 122 9.47 5.46 -4.52
CA LEU A 122 9.34 4.08 -4.97
C LEU A 122 7.88 3.60 -4.93
N MET A 123 7.12 4.02 -3.93
CA MET A 123 5.68 3.79 -3.87
C MET A 123 4.93 4.48 -5.01
N LEU A 124 5.34 5.70 -5.41
CA LEU A 124 4.74 6.41 -6.53
C LEU A 124 4.98 5.68 -7.86
N CYS A 125 6.17 5.09 -8.06
CA CYS A 125 6.43 4.21 -9.20
C CYS A 125 5.49 3.00 -9.21
N GLY A 126 5.29 2.36 -8.05
CA GLY A 126 4.33 1.26 -7.92
C GLY A 126 2.89 1.68 -8.22
N THR A 127 2.50 2.88 -7.77
CA THR A 127 1.18 3.49 -8.05
C THR A 127 1.00 3.68 -9.55
N GLY A 128 2.03 4.15 -10.27
CA GLY A 128 1.99 4.30 -11.73
C GLY A 128 1.79 2.97 -12.48
N LEU A 129 2.39 1.88 -12.00
CA LEU A 129 2.17 0.54 -12.54
C LEU A 129 0.73 0.06 -12.30
N TRP A 130 0.16 0.36 -11.14
CA TRP A 130 -1.25 0.07 -10.84
C TRP A 130 -2.21 0.87 -11.72
N VAL A 131 -1.94 2.16 -11.98
CA VAL A 131 -2.71 2.96 -12.94
C VAL A 131 -2.68 2.31 -14.32
N ALA A 132 -1.50 1.92 -14.81
CA ALA A 132 -1.38 1.26 -16.12
C ALA A 132 -2.17 -0.07 -16.16
N ASN A 133 -2.07 -0.91 -15.12
CA ASN A 133 -2.84 -2.14 -15.03
C ASN A 133 -4.35 -1.87 -15.02
N ASN A 134 -4.81 -0.93 -14.20
CA ASN A 134 -6.22 -0.57 -14.10
C ASN A 134 -6.78 -0.03 -15.42
N LEU A 135 -6.00 0.72 -16.19
CA LEU A 135 -6.38 1.17 -17.53
C LEU A 135 -6.50 0.01 -18.52
N ILE A 136 -5.55 -0.94 -18.51
CA ILE A 136 -5.57 -2.14 -19.38
C ILE A 136 -6.80 -3.01 -19.09
N VAL A 137 -7.14 -3.19 -17.81
CA VAL A 137 -8.28 -4.01 -17.36
C VAL A 137 -9.62 -3.24 -17.49
N GLY A 138 -9.58 -1.93 -17.74
CA GLY A 138 -10.77 -1.08 -17.84
C GLY A 138 -11.41 -0.71 -16.49
N SER A 139 -10.64 -0.79 -15.40
CA SER A 139 -11.09 -0.46 -14.04
C SER A 139 -11.08 1.05 -13.81
N ILE A 140 -12.22 1.71 -14.05
CA ILE A 140 -12.39 3.15 -13.81
C ILE A 140 -12.21 3.48 -12.33
N GLY A 141 -12.82 2.70 -11.44
CA GLY A 141 -12.72 2.91 -9.99
C GLY A 141 -11.31 2.71 -9.46
N GLY A 142 -10.63 1.64 -9.89
CA GLY A 142 -9.22 1.40 -9.54
C GLY A 142 -8.31 2.52 -10.05
N THR A 143 -8.51 2.95 -11.29
CA THR A 143 -7.76 4.08 -11.87
C THR A 143 -7.96 5.35 -11.05
N ALA A 144 -9.20 5.73 -10.74
CA ALA A 144 -9.51 6.92 -9.96
C ALA A 144 -8.85 6.88 -8.56
N LEU A 145 -8.92 5.73 -7.87
CA LEU A 145 -8.26 5.54 -6.58
C LEU A 145 -6.75 5.75 -6.66
N GLU A 146 -6.09 5.11 -7.61
CA GLU A 146 -4.64 5.21 -7.77
C GLU A 146 -4.19 6.62 -8.14
N ILE A 147 -4.99 7.36 -8.92
CA ILE A 147 -4.72 8.78 -9.22
C ILE A 147 -4.82 9.65 -7.95
N VAL A 148 -5.82 9.41 -7.09
CA VAL A 148 -5.94 10.11 -5.80
C VAL A 148 -4.73 9.79 -4.91
N ILE A 149 -4.34 8.52 -4.82
CA ILE A 149 -3.16 8.08 -4.06
C ILE A 149 -1.90 8.75 -4.62
N ALA A 150 -1.73 8.78 -5.95
CA ALA A 150 -0.59 9.42 -6.60
C ALA A 150 -0.50 10.91 -6.26
N ALA A 151 -1.63 11.63 -6.35
CA ALA A 151 -1.69 13.05 -6.02
C ALA A 151 -1.34 13.31 -4.54
N ILE A 152 -1.93 12.55 -3.62
CA ILE A 152 -1.64 12.66 -2.18
C ILE A 152 -0.16 12.35 -1.92
N ASN A 153 0.36 11.23 -2.43
CA ASN A 153 1.74 10.83 -2.23
C ASN A 153 2.72 11.89 -2.78
N LEU A 154 2.42 12.50 -3.93
CA LEU A 154 3.21 13.60 -4.49
C LEU A 154 3.20 14.84 -3.58
N THR A 155 2.04 15.22 -3.03
CA THR A 155 1.99 16.34 -2.07
C THR A 155 2.80 16.04 -0.80
N THR A 156 2.77 14.80 -0.31
CA THR A 156 3.57 14.34 0.83
C THR A 156 5.07 14.37 0.53
N ILE A 157 5.49 13.97 -0.68
CA ILE A 157 6.87 14.10 -1.15
C ILE A 157 7.32 15.55 -1.13
N VAL A 158 6.52 16.46 -1.70
CA VAL A 158 6.85 17.91 -1.74
C VAL A 158 6.94 18.48 -0.32
N ARG A 159 6.05 18.08 0.59
CA ARG A 159 6.09 18.49 2.00
C ARG A 159 7.37 18.00 2.69
N LEU A 160 7.74 16.73 2.49
CA LEU A 160 8.96 16.14 3.05
C LEU A 160 10.23 16.81 2.49
N ALA A 161 10.28 17.06 1.18
CA ALA A 161 11.42 17.69 0.52
C ALA A 161 11.64 19.15 0.93
N ARG A 162 10.58 19.83 1.38
CA ARG A 162 10.62 21.22 1.87
C ARG A 162 10.95 21.33 3.37
N GLN A 163 11.01 20.22 4.10
CA GLN A 163 11.44 20.26 5.50
C GLN A 163 12.94 20.56 5.56
N PRO A 164 13.39 21.55 6.34
CA PRO A 164 14.81 21.79 6.55
C PRO A 164 15.48 20.53 7.11
N SER A 165 16.59 20.10 6.51
CA SER A 165 17.45 19.09 7.13
C SER A 165 17.75 19.51 8.57
N PRO A 166 17.74 18.59 9.56
CA PRO A 166 18.20 18.92 10.90
C PRO A 166 19.59 19.55 10.78
N ALA A 167 19.73 20.79 11.24
CA ALA A 167 21.02 21.44 11.29
C ALA A 167 22.00 20.51 12.02
N ALA A 168 23.17 20.29 11.43
CA ALA A 168 24.21 19.49 12.06
C ALA A 168 24.48 20.06 13.47
N PRO A 169 24.67 19.21 14.51
CA PRO A 169 25.10 19.71 15.81
C PRO A 169 26.38 20.52 15.59
N LEU A 170 26.40 21.76 16.08
CA LEU A 170 27.62 22.57 16.10
C LEU A 170 28.70 21.82 16.91
N PRO A 171 29.97 21.87 16.47
CA PRO A 171 31.07 21.12 17.08
C PRO A 171 31.33 21.50 18.54
#